data_AF-A0A5S6QJP2-F1
#
_entry.id   AF-A0A5S6QJP2-F1
#
_cell.length_a   1.000
_cell.length_b   1.000
_cell.length_c   1.000
_cell.angle_alpha   90.00
_cell.angle_beta   90.00
_cell.angle_gamma   90.00
#
_symmetry.space_group_name_H-M   'P 1'
#
loop_
_entity.id
_entity.type
_entity.pdbx_description
1 polymer ?
#
loop_
_entity_poly.entity_id
_entity_poly.type
_entity_poly.pdbx_seq_one_letter_code
_entity_poly.pdbx_strand_id
1 'polypeptide(L)'
;MLLKGEVTEMASVRSKSFRDLKGVLSKALASGTTELPYAVKERAVSICACYLGGAWKTVSVEDAQISRVNGGMSNLLFLCQLPVYVSPSGNEPSRTLLRIYFNPESETKLVTECVIFTLLSERQLGPKLYGVFSGGRLEEYIRSRPLLCPELQQPNISYRIAQKMARIHCLSVPVSKEPNYVAEALQRWIKHLKEETKRFPEFSLDVDGQTVEVNEQCIMSELELVRQFMNSTDSPVVFCHNDLHQGNILLPEESQARCKDVVFIDFEYSGYNYRAFDIANHFNEWMFDYAVSTPPGFVVSSDHFPSESSQKLFFSGYLKELQRPVNGDTLQALYTEVASFVPLTNFFWGVWALLQFEVSPVDFGFWDFAKVRLQLYFKNRQTISAYLKDTYKLGVDEPGVHCLIEPDPIAT
;
A
#
# COMPACT_ATOMS: atom_id res chain seq x y z
N MET A 1 -33.01 18.24 -49.92
CA MET A 1 -31.66 18.17 -50.50
C MET A 1 -30.83 19.21 -49.77
N LEU A 2 -29.95 18.76 -48.86
CA LEU A 2 -28.47 18.78 -49.02
C LEU A 2 -27.94 20.23 -49.04
N LEU A 3 -26.94 20.69 -48.27
CA LEU A 3 -25.97 20.13 -47.34
C LEU A 3 -25.21 21.38 -46.86
N LYS A 4 -25.28 21.79 -45.58
CA LYS A 4 -24.27 22.70 -45.00
C LYS A 4 -23.32 21.82 -44.19
N GLY A 5 -22.28 21.34 -44.87
CA GLY A 5 -21.19 20.61 -44.23
C GLY A 5 -20.33 21.60 -43.44
N GLU A 6 -20.46 21.51 -42.12
CA GLU A 6 -19.49 22.04 -41.16
C GLU A 6 -18.14 21.34 -41.40
N VAL A 7 -17.17 22.12 -41.83
CA VAL A 7 -15.76 21.77 -41.68
C VAL A 7 -15.09 23.00 -41.07
N THR A 8 -14.20 22.72 -40.12
CA THR A 8 -13.22 23.61 -39.48
C THR A 8 -13.71 24.58 -38.42
N GLU A 9 -13.83 24.07 -37.19
CA GLU A 9 -13.29 24.75 -36.00
C GLU A 9 -13.01 23.76 -34.83
N MET A 10 -12.10 22.79 -35.04
CA MET A 10 -11.35 22.18 -33.93
C MET A 10 -9.96 22.81 -33.89
N ALA A 11 -9.91 24.07 -33.48
CA ALA A 11 -8.65 24.70 -33.13
C ALA A 11 -8.10 24.05 -31.85
N SER A 12 -7.06 23.25 -32.02
CA SER A 12 -5.86 23.17 -31.16
C SER A 12 -5.98 23.92 -29.81
N VAL A 13 -6.63 23.32 -28.82
CA VAL A 13 -6.38 23.68 -27.42
C VAL A 13 -5.13 22.90 -27.02
N ARG A 14 -3.96 23.52 -27.19
CA ARG A 14 -2.72 23.04 -26.57
C ARG A 14 -2.91 23.09 -25.05
N SER A 15 -3.40 21.98 -24.49
CA SER A 15 -3.61 21.83 -23.06
C SER A 15 -2.28 22.02 -22.33
N LYS A 16 -2.26 22.92 -21.33
CA LYS A 16 -1.07 23.23 -20.53
C LYS A 16 -0.89 22.24 -19.38
N SER A 17 -1.97 21.60 -18.93
CA SER A 17 -1.97 20.63 -17.82
C SER A 17 -2.71 19.34 -18.17
N PHE A 18 -2.18 18.18 -17.75
CA PHE A 18 -2.89 16.89 -17.85
C PHE A 18 -4.24 16.91 -17.10
N ARG A 19 -4.39 17.81 -16.10
CA ARG A 19 -5.66 18.05 -15.40
C ARG A 19 -6.76 18.55 -16.36
N ASP A 20 -6.40 19.34 -17.38
CA ASP A 20 -7.36 19.86 -18.36
C ASP A 20 -7.92 18.75 -19.26
N LEU A 21 -7.20 17.63 -19.37
CA LEU A 21 -7.59 16.46 -20.14
C LEU A 21 -8.45 15.47 -19.34
N LYS A 22 -8.75 15.74 -18.05
CA LYS A 22 -9.57 14.86 -17.21
C LYS A 22 -10.91 14.55 -17.86
N GLY A 23 -11.61 15.56 -18.38
CA GLY A 23 -12.92 15.38 -19.02
C GLY A 23 -12.86 14.58 -20.34
N VAL A 24 -11.79 14.75 -21.13
CA VAL A 24 -11.57 13.99 -22.38
C VAL A 24 -11.29 12.53 -22.05
N LEU A 25 -10.46 12.30 -21.04
CA LEU A 25 -10.07 10.98 -20.57
C LEU A 25 -11.26 10.24 -19.96
N SER A 26 -12.03 10.88 -19.06
CA SER A 26 -13.24 10.28 -18.46
C SER A 26 -14.27 9.85 -19.51
N LYS A 27 -14.45 10.63 -20.59
CA LYS A 27 -15.35 10.27 -21.70
C LYS A 27 -14.85 9.06 -22.48
N ALA A 28 -13.55 9.01 -22.80
CA ALA A 28 -12.94 7.89 -23.51
C ALA A 28 -12.93 6.60 -22.68
N LEU A 29 -12.82 6.73 -21.36
CA LEU A 29 -12.92 5.61 -20.42
C LEU A 29 -14.35 5.05 -20.36
N ALA A 30 -15.35 5.92 -20.37
CA ALA A 30 -16.76 5.51 -20.37
C ALA A 30 -17.22 4.88 -21.70
N SER A 31 -16.56 5.20 -22.82
CA SER A 31 -16.90 4.64 -24.14
C SER A 31 -16.38 3.21 -24.37
N GLY A 32 -15.59 2.65 -23.45
CA GLY A 32 -15.06 1.28 -23.56
C GLY A 32 -14.04 1.08 -24.69
N THR A 33 -13.56 2.16 -25.30
CA THR A 33 -12.57 2.12 -26.39
C THR A 33 -11.18 1.86 -25.82
N THR A 34 -10.46 0.90 -26.38
CA THR A 34 -9.06 0.62 -26.04
C THR A 34 -8.11 1.69 -26.56
N GLU A 35 -8.54 2.47 -27.54
CA GLU A 35 -7.73 3.52 -28.16
C GLU A 35 -7.77 4.82 -27.35
N LEU A 36 -6.59 5.33 -26.99
CA LEU A 36 -6.47 6.60 -26.26
C LEU A 36 -6.71 7.79 -27.20
N PRO A 37 -7.42 8.84 -26.75
CA PRO A 37 -7.61 10.06 -27.52
C PRO A 37 -6.28 10.69 -27.94
N TYR A 38 -6.22 11.27 -29.14
CA TYR A 38 -5.01 11.90 -29.66
C TYR A 38 -4.41 12.92 -28.70
N ALA A 39 -5.24 13.78 -28.10
CA ALA A 39 -4.78 14.78 -27.12
C ALA A 39 -4.08 14.17 -25.90
N VAL A 40 -4.47 12.95 -25.48
CA VAL A 40 -3.82 12.22 -24.38
C VAL A 40 -2.47 11.69 -24.84
N LYS A 41 -2.39 11.11 -26.04
CA LYS A 41 -1.13 10.63 -26.64
C LYS A 41 -0.15 11.79 -26.85
N GLU A 42 -0.60 12.89 -27.44
CA GLU A 42 0.19 14.11 -27.68
C GLU A 42 0.77 14.65 -26.36
N ARG A 43 -0.05 14.72 -25.32
CA ARG A 43 0.41 15.20 -24.01
C ARG A 43 1.41 14.24 -23.35
N ALA A 44 1.18 12.92 -23.42
CA ALA A 44 2.11 11.92 -22.91
C ALA A 44 3.47 12.02 -23.60
N VAL A 45 3.49 12.12 -24.94
CA VAL A 45 4.71 12.30 -25.73
C VAL A 45 5.40 13.62 -25.40
N SER A 46 4.65 14.73 -25.25
CA SER A 46 5.20 16.02 -24.85
C SER A 46 5.90 15.97 -23.49
N ILE A 47 5.33 15.26 -22.51
CA ILE A 47 5.96 15.05 -21.20
C ILE A 47 7.21 14.19 -21.33
N CYS A 48 7.17 13.09 -22.07
CA CYS A 48 8.35 12.25 -22.31
C CYS A 48 9.48 13.06 -23.00
N ALA A 49 9.16 13.86 -24.02
CA ALA A 49 10.12 14.72 -24.71
C ALA A 49 10.79 15.75 -23.77
N CYS A 50 10.02 16.33 -22.86
CA CYS A 50 10.48 17.34 -21.91
C CYS A 50 11.45 16.75 -20.88
N TYR A 51 11.09 15.62 -20.28
CA TYR A 51 11.81 15.05 -19.12
C TYR A 51 12.85 13.99 -19.50
N LEU A 52 12.63 13.21 -20.56
CA LEU A 52 13.57 12.16 -20.98
C LEU A 52 14.55 12.64 -22.04
N GLY A 53 14.15 13.60 -22.88
CA GLY A 53 14.98 14.09 -23.98
C GLY A 53 15.26 13.03 -25.06
N GLY A 54 16.38 13.18 -25.76
CA GLY A 54 16.83 12.22 -26.78
C GLY A 54 15.80 11.94 -27.86
N ALA A 55 15.60 10.67 -28.19
CA ALA A 55 14.67 10.21 -29.22
C ALA A 55 13.20 10.61 -28.96
N TRP A 56 12.82 10.85 -27.70
CA TRP A 56 11.47 11.33 -27.35
C TRP A 56 11.17 12.74 -27.87
N LYS A 57 12.19 13.55 -28.20
CA LYS A 57 11.99 14.88 -28.79
C LYS A 57 11.62 14.84 -30.28
N THR A 58 11.90 13.73 -30.96
CA THR A 58 11.76 13.60 -32.41
C THR A 58 10.70 12.59 -32.83
N VAL A 59 10.27 11.69 -31.94
CA VAL A 59 9.21 10.72 -32.23
C VAL A 59 7.87 11.44 -32.48
N SER A 60 7.14 11.00 -33.49
CA SER A 60 5.79 11.49 -33.77
C SER A 60 4.79 10.96 -32.74
N VAL A 61 3.63 11.62 -32.60
CA VAL A 61 2.57 11.17 -31.68
C VAL A 61 1.95 9.86 -32.18
N GLU A 62 1.91 9.68 -33.49
CA GLU A 62 1.34 8.54 -34.18
C GLU A 62 2.21 7.29 -34.04
N ASP A 63 3.54 7.45 -34.05
CA ASP A 63 4.49 6.34 -33.91
C ASP A 63 4.68 5.93 -32.44
N ALA A 64 4.59 6.88 -31.51
CA ALA A 64 4.74 6.60 -30.09
C ALA A 64 3.65 5.64 -29.57
N GLN A 65 4.07 4.56 -28.92
CA GLN A 65 3.15 3.55 -28.39
C GLN A 65 2.77 3.92 -26.97
N ILE A 66 1.57 4.49 -26.82
CA ILE A 66 1.01 4.85 -25.51
C ILE A 66 -0.17 3.92 -25.22
N SER A 67 -0.08 3.16 -24.14
CA SER A 67 -1.13 2.24 -23.70
C SER A 67 -1.47 2.47 -22.24
N ARG A 68 -2.73 2.22 -21.87
CA ARG A 68 -3.16 2.26 -20.48
C ARG A 68 -2.69 1.00 -19.77
N VAL A 69 -2.18 1.15 -18.56
CA VAL A 69 -1.87 0.05 -17.65
C VAL A 69 -2.91 0.06 -16.53
N ASN A 70 -3.36 -1.13 -16.11
CA ASN A 70 -4.21 -1.25 -14.94
C ASN A 70 -3.41 -0.82 -13.70
N GLY A 71 -3.97 0.08 -12.89
CA GLY A 71 -3.36 0.63 -11.69
C GLY A 71 -4.41 0.86 -10.60
N GLY A 72 -3.96 1.27 -9.42
CA GLY A 72 -4.84 1.53 -8.26
C GLY A 72 -5.86 2.64 -8.50
N MET A 73 -6.85 2.75 -7.61
CA MET A 73 -8.02 3.62 -7.78
C MET A 73 -7.73 5.13 -7.81
N SER A 74 -6.59 5.56 -7.27
CA SER A 74 -6.26 6.97 -7.03
C SER A 74 -5.43 7.62 -8.15
N ASN A 75 -4.95 6.84 -9.13
CA ASN A 75 -4.07 7.33 -10.20
C ASN A 75 -4.36 6.66 -11.54
N LEU A 76 -3.86 7.26 -12.62
CA LEU A 76 -3.88 6.64 -13.95
C LEU A 76 -2.46 6.38 -14.43
N LEU A 77 -2.25 5.18 -14.96
CA LEU A 77 -0.98 4.69 -15.44
C LEU A 77 -1.00 4.52 -16.96
N PHE A 78 0.01 5.07 -17.61
CA PHE A 78 0.24 4.89 -19.04
C PHE A 78 1.65 4.37 -19.27
N LEU A 79 1.77 3.27 -20.00
CA LEU A 79 3.03 2.81 -20.53
C LEU A 79 3.33 3.59 -21.81
N CYS A 80 4.41 4.35 -21.80
CA CYS A 80 4.89 5.10 -22.95
C CYS A 80 6.11 4.37 -23.53
N GLN A 81 6.10 4.05 -24.83
CA GLN A 81 7.20 3.34 -25.49
C GLN A 81 7.59 3.99 -26.81
N LEU A 82 8.90 4.08 -27.06
CA LEU A 82 9.42 4.36 -28.40
C LEU A 82 9.08 3.20 -29.35
N PRO A 83 8.91 3.46 -30.65
CA PRO A 83 8.76 2.42 -31.66
C PRO A 83 9.95 1.48 -31.67
N VAL A 84 9.72 0.21 -32.02
CA VAL A 84 10.77 -0.84 -32.04
C VAL A 84 11.96 -0.48 -32.93
N TYR A 85 11.73 0.31 -33.98
CA TYR A 85 12.76 0.75 -34.93
C TYR A 85 13.52 2.02 -34.48
N VAL A 86 13.10 2.68 -33.40
CA VAL A 86 13.79 3.87 -32.85
C VAL A 86 14.64 3.45 -31.67
N SER A 87 15.95 3.67 -31.77
CA SER A 87 16.88 3.45 -30.66
C SER A 87 17.05 4.73 -29.84
N PRO A 88 17.22 4.63 -28.51
CA PRO A 88 17.65 5.75 -27.69
C PRO A 88 18.93 6.39 -28.24
N SER A 89 18.99 7.72 -28.23
CA SER A 89 20.12 8.55 -28.65
C SER A 89 21.17 8.72 -27.55
N GLY A 90 20.83 8.40 -26.29
CA GLY A 90 21.72 8.47 -25.14
C GLY A 90 21.24 7.54 -24.01
N ASN A 91 21.20 8.06 -22.79
CA ASN A 91 20.81 7.31 -21.58
C ASN A 91 19.29 7.34 -21.32
N GLU A 92 18.49 7.92 -22.21
CA GLU A 92 17.05 7.93 -22.06
C GLU A 92 16.45 6.52 -22.23
N PRO A 93 15.38 6.19 -21.49
CA PRO A 93 14.77 4.89 -21.61
C PRO A 93 13.93 4.80 -22.89
N SER A 94 13.88 3.62 -23.51
CA SER A 94 12.96 3.35 -24.62
C SER A 94 11.51 3.15 -24.16
N ARG A 95 11.29 2.97 -22.85
CA ARG A 95 9.98 2.75 -22.22
C ARG A 95 9.93 3.40 -20.84
N THR A 96 8.81 4.02 -20.49
CA THR A 96 8.59 4.64 -19.17
C THR A 96 7.13 4.48 -18.76
N LEU A 97 6.89 4.52 -17.45
CA LEU A 97 5.55 4.55 -16.88
C LEU A 97 5.21 5.99 -16.48
N LEU A 98 4.14 6.52 -17.06
CA LEU A 98 3.58 7.83 -16.75
C LEU A 98 2.44 7.67 -15.76
N ARG A 99 2.61 8.25 -14.56
CA ARG A 99 1.61 8.25 -13.50
C ARG A 99 1.00 9.63 -13.34
N ILE A 100 -0.33 9.71 -13.40
CA ILE A 100 -1.09 10.97 -13.33
C ILE A 100 -2.03 10.97 -12.10
N TYR A 101 -2.02 12.08 -11.38
CA TYR A 101 -2.87 12.39 -10.23
C TYR A 101 -3.86 13.51 -10.54
N PHE A 102 -5.11 13.36 -10.09
CA PHE A 102 -6.19 14.30 -10.39
C PHE A 102 -6.73 15.08 -9.18
N ASN A 103 -6.32 14.76 -7.95
CA ASN A 103 -6.86 15.40 -6.73
C ASN A 103 -5.92 16.48 -6.15
N PRO A 104 -6.42 17.70 -5.84
CA PRO A 104 -5.62 18.76 -5.20
C PRO A 104 -5.23 18.47 -3.75
N GLU A 105 -6.06 17.72 -2.99
CA GLU A 105 -5.76 17.30 -1.61
C GLU A 105 -4.49 16.44 -1.50
N SER A 106 -4.00 15.94 -2.63
CA SER A 106 -2.77 15.17 -2.70
C SER A 106 -1.51 16.03 -2.69
N GLU A 107 -1.53 17.37 -2.73
CA GLU A 107 -0.30 18.17 -2.90
C GLU A 107 0.71 18.04 -1.75
N THR A 108 0.28 18.04 -0.49
CA THR A 108 1.17 17.78 0.66
C THR A 108 1.64 16.33 0.70
N LYS A 109 0.76 15.38 0.35
CA LYS A 109 1.10 13.94 0.23
C LYS A 109 2.08 13.70 -0.90
N LEU A 110 1.96 14.45 -2.01
CA LEU A 110 2.82 14.42 -3.19
C LEU A 110 4.24 14.85 -2.85
N VAL A 111 4.42 15.88 -2.02
CA VAL A 111 5.77 16.30 -1.61
C VAL A 111 6.47 15.16 -0.87
N THR A 112 5.81 14.59 0.14
CA THR A 112 6.35 13.45 0.90
C THR A 112 6.59 12.22 0.02
N GLU A 113 5.63 11.87 -0.84
CA GLU A 113 5.74 10.75 -1.77
C GLU A 113 6.88 10.96 -2.79
N CYS A 114 7.05 12.17 -3.31
CA CYS A 114 8.15 12.50 -4.22
C CYS A 114 9.52 12.41 -3.53
N VAL A 115 9.63 12.86 -2.28
CA VAL A 115 10.85 12.73 -1.48
C VAL A 115 11.20 11.26 -1.28
N ILE A 116 10.21 10.45 -0.87
CA ILE A 116 10.38 9.00 -0.67
C ILE A 116 10.79 8.32 -1.97
N PHE A 117 10.07 8.58 -3.06
CA PHE A 117 10.30 7.96 -4.35
C PHE A 117 11.66 8.33 -4.94
N THR A 118 12.06 9.61 -4.84
CA THR A 118 13.39 10.07 -5.27
C THR A 118 14.49 9.32 -4.52
N LEU A 119 14.35 9.18 -3.20
CA LEU A 119 15.33 8.48 -2.38
C LEU A 119 15.41 6.98 -2.71
N LEU A 120 14.27 6.33 -2.92
CA LEU A 120 14.19 4.92 -3.32
C LEU A 120 14.85 4.66 -4.68
N SER A 121 14.60 5.56 -5.64
CA SER A 121 15.23 5.55 -6.97
C SER A 121 16.75 5.64 -6.86
N GLU A 122 17.27 6.65 -6.15
CA GLU A 122 18.72 6.86 -6.00
C GLU A 122 19.43 5.71 -5.28
N ARG A 123 18.71 4.98 -4.41
CA ARG A 123 19.23 3.82 -3.69
C ARG A 123 18.96 2.48 -4.38
N GLN A 124 18.34 2.47 -5.57
CA GLN A 124 18.01 1.25 -6.33
C GLN A 124 17.14 0.27 -5.52
N LEU A 125 16.20 0.82 -4.74
CA LEU A 125 15.25 0.05 -3.92
C LEU A 125 13.81 0.14 -4.43
N GLY A 126 13.60 0.88 -5.51
CA GLY A 126 12.35 0.97 -6.27
C GLY A 126 12.64 1.36 -7.72
N PRO A 127 11.60 1.60 -8.53
CA PRO A 127 11.75 2.03 -9.91
C PRO A 127 12.51 3.35 -10.01
N LYS A 128 13.35 3.51 -11.04
CA LYS A 128 14.04 4.79 -11.29
C LYS A 128 13.04 5.93 -11.54
N LEU A 129 13.25 7.07 -10.91
CA LEU A 129 12.49 8.29 -11.16
C LEU A 129 13.12 9.05 -12.34
N TYR A 130 12.32 9.34 -13.36
CA TYR A 130 12.78 10.12 -14.52
C TYR A 130 12.34 11.58 -14.47
N GLY A 131 11.22 11.89 -13.83
CA GLY A 131 10.75 13.27 -13.73
C GLY A 131 9.52 13.42 -12.86
N VAL A 132 9.37 14.60 -12.25
CA VAL A 132 8.21 15.00 -11.46
C VAL A 132 7.63 16.29 -12.07
N PHE A 133 6.31 16.36 -12.17
CA PHE A 133 5.60 17.51 -12.71
C PHE A 133 4.28 17.74 -11.95
N SER A 134 3.65 18.90 -12.17
CA SER A 134 2.36 19.19 -11.55
C SER A 134 1.31 18.15 -11.97
N GLY A 135 0.86 17.35 -11.01
CA GLY A 135 -0.13 16.30 -11.24
C GLY A 135 0.42 14.96 -11.73
N GLY A 136 1.74 14.68 -11.61
CA GLY A 136 2.25 13.36 -11.98
C GLY A 136 3.76 13.18 -11.92
N ARG A 137 4.21 11.99 -12.31
CA ARG A 137 5.62 11.62 -12.46
C ARG A 137 5.85 10.64 -13.60
N LEU A 138 7.09 10.57 -14.05
CA LEU A 138 7.62 9.53 -14.94
C LEU A 138 8.53 8.61 -14.13
N GLU A 139 8.28 7.31 -14.20
CA GLU A 139 9.05 6.28 -13.53
C GLU A 139 9.49 5.19 -14.51
N GLU A 140 10.45 4.38 -14.07
CA GLU A 140 10.90 3.19 -14.78
C GLU A 140 9.78 2.18 -14.92
N TYR A 141 9.60 1.69 -16.14
CA TYR A 141 8.76 0.54 -16.37
C TYR A 141 9.55 -0.74 -16.14
N ILE A 142 9.27 -1.41 -15.02
CA ILE A 142 9.87 -2.70 -14.67
C ILE A 142 9.08 -3.80 -15.39
N ARG A 143 9.78 -4.62 -16.18
CA ARG A 143 9.18 -5.84 -16.77
C ARG A 143 9.06 -6.91 -15.70
N SER A 144 7.87 -7.01 -15.15
CA SER A 144 7.58 -7.84 -13.99
C SER A 144 6.11 -8.22 -13.95
N ARG A 145 5.80 -9.15 -13.06
CA ARG A 145 4.44 -9.37 -12.56
C ARG A 145 4.42 -9.20 -11.04
N PRO A 146 3.28 -8.84 -10.44
CA PRO A 146 3.13 -9.00 -8.99
C PRO A 146 3.28 -10.48 -8.60
N LEU A 147 3.62 -10.71 -7.33
CA LEU A 147 3.58 -12.04 -6.75
C LEU A 147 2.12 -12.51 -6.61
N LEU A 148 1.93 -13.81 -6.65
CA LEU A 148 0.69 -14.47 -6.26
C LEU A 148 0.72 -14.76 -4.76
N CYS A 149 -0.45 -14.84 -4.12
CA CYS A 149 -0.54 -15.12 -2.67
C CYS A 149 0.23 -16.39 -2.26
N PRO A 150 0.12 -17.54 -2.96
CA PRO A 150 0.89 -18.75 -2.62
C PRO A 150 2.42 -18.59 -2.76
N GLU A 151 2.90 -17.63 -3.55
CA GLU A 151 4.33 -17.39 -3.71
C GLU A 151 4.97 -16.75 -2.49
N LEU A 152 4.19 -16.05 -1.65
CA LEU A 152 4.68 -15.51 -0.38
C LEU A 152 5.18 -16.61 0.56
N GLN A 153 4.57 -17.79 0.50
CA GLN A 153 4.93 -18.96 1.31
C GLN A 153 6.21 -19.67 0.83
N GLN A 154 6.71 -19.36 -0.36
CA GLN A 154 7.90 -20.03 -0.90
C GLN A 154 9.16 -19.59 -0.13
N PRO A 155 9.94 -20.53 0.45
CA PRO A 155 11.08 -20.20 1.30
C PRO A 155 12.10 -19.25 0.68
N ASN A 156 12.41 -19.43 -0.61
CA ASN A 156 13.35 -18.58 -1.34
C ASN A 156 12.81 -17.16 -1.56
N ILE A 157 11.52 -17.03 -1.89
CA ILE A 157 10.87 -15.72 -2.11
C ILE A 157 10.75 -14.98 -0.78
N SER A 158 10.19 -15.64 0.24
CA SER A 158 10.07 -15.11 1.61
C SER A 158 11.41 -14.60 2.15
N TYR A 159 12.49 -15.37 1.95
CA TYR A 159 13.83 -14.95 2.34
C TYR A 159 14.30 -13.69 1.60
N ARG A 160 14.01 -13.55 0.30
CA ARG A 160 14.36 -12.35 -0.48
C ARG A 160 13.54 -11.13 -0.07
N ILE A 161 12.25 -11.31 0.22
CA ILE A 161 11.39 -10.26 0.76
C ILE A 161 11.97 -9.75 2.08
N ALA A 162 12.38 -10.66 2.97
CA ALA A 162 13.00 -10.30 4.25
C ALA A 162 14.28 -9.46 4.07
N GLN A 163 15.15 -9.84 3.14
CA GLN A 163 16.34 -9.05 2.82
C GLN A 163 15.98 -7.68 2.24
N LYS A 164 15.02 -7.59 1.31
CA LYS A 164 14.62 -6.30 0.75
C LYS A 164 14.00 -5.39 1.82
N MET A 165 13.14 -5.92 2.67
CA MET A 165 12.52 -5.20 3.79
C MET A 165 13.59 -4.67 4.76
N ALA A 166 14.61 -5.47 5.11
CA ALA A 166 15.73 -5.01 5.92
C ALA A 166 16.46 -3.80 5.31
N ARG A 167 16.68 -3.78 3.98
CA ARG A 167 17.28 -2.63 3.29
C ARG A 167 16.41 -1.38 3.37
N ILE A 168 15.09 -1.53 3.23
CA ILE A 168 14.12 -0.44 3.37
C ILE A 168 14.13 0.11 4.80
N HIS A 169 14.16 -0.77 5.81
CA HIS A 169 14.21 -0.36 7.22
C HIS A 169 15.50 0.38 7.61
N CYS A 170 16.58 0.22 6.83
CA CYS A 170 17.82 1.00 6.99
C CYS A 170 17.80 2.38 6.33
N LEU A 171 16.70 2.78 5.68
CA LEU A 171 16.63 4.05 4.98
C LEU A 171 16.51 5.23 5.95
N SER A 172 17.38 6.22 5.76
CA SER A 172 17.27 7.53 6.41
C SER A 172 16.49 8.48 5.52
N VAL A 173 15.16 8.38 5.56
CA VAL A 173 14.25 9.23 4.77
C VAL A 173 13.96 10.55 5.49
N PRO A 174 14.01 11.73 4.83
CA PRO A 174 13.79 13.03 5.47
C PRO A 174 12.29 13.38 5.62
N VAL A 175 11.56 12.55 6.36
CA VAL A 175 10.15 12.75 6.77
C VAL A 175 10.04 12.70 8.30
N SER A 176 8.83 12.83 8.87
CA SER A 176 8.63 12.66 10.33
C SER A 176 9.21 11.33 10.82
N LYS A 177 9.86 11.35 11.98
CA LYS A 177 10.46 10.18 12.65
C LYS A 177 9.52 9.57 13.69
N GLU A 178 8.46 10.28 14.05
CA GLU A 178 7.48 9.84 15.03
C GLU A 178 6.66 8.66 14.48
N PRO A 179 6.50 7.56 15.23
CA PRO A 179 5.72 6.39 14.82
C PRO A 179 4.20 6.59 15.04
N ASN A 180 3.70 7.81 14.83
CA ASN A 180 2.31 8.19 15.11
C ASN A 180 1.33 7.84 13.98
N TYR A 181 1.84 7.46 12.80
CA TYR A 181 1.03 7.23 11.59
C TYR A 181 -0.17 6.31 11.82
N VAL A 182 0.04 5.15 12.44
CA VAL A 182 -1.00 4.14 12.66
C VAL A 182 -2.12 4.69 13.54
N ALA A 183 -1.77 5.32 14.67
CA ALA A 183 -2.74 5.87 15.62
C ALA A 183 -3.50 7.07 15.02
N GLU A 184 -2.81 7.96 14.30
CA GLU A 184 -3.42 9.11 13.65
C GLU A 184 -4.35 8.70 12.49
N ALA A 185 -3.95 7.68 11.71
CA ALA A 185 -4.77 7.15 10.63
C ALA A 185 -6.06 6.51 11.19
N LEU A 186 -5.95 5.64 12.20
CA LEU A 186 -7.10 5.05 12.88
C LEU A 186 -8.05 6.13 13.43
N GLN A 187 -7.52 7.10 14.17
CA GLN A 187 -8.32 8.17 14.77
C GLN A 187 -9.05 8.98 13.70
N ARG A 188 -8.36 9.31 12.61
CA ARG A 188 -8.95 10.03 11.47
C ARG A 188 -10.02 9.21 10.76
N TRP A 189 -9.80 7.91 10.54
CA TRP A 189 -10.78 7.04 9.87
C TRP A 189 -12.01 6.82 10.72
N ILE A 190 -11.87 6.61 12.04
CA ILE A 190 -13.00 6.48 12.96
C ILE A 190 -13.80 7.78 13.02
N LYS A 191 -13.11 8.93 13.08
CA LYS A 191 -13.79 10.23 13.02
C LYS A 191 -14.58 10.39 11.71
N HIS A 192 -13.98 10.08 10.57
CA HIS A 192 -14.64 10.18 9.28
C HIS A 192 -15.82 9.20 9.17
N LEU A 193 -15.67 7.96 9.66
CA LEU A 193 -16.75 6.98 9.70
C LEU A 193 -17.95 7.48 10.51
N LYS A 194 -17.71 8.19 11.62
CA LYS A 194 -18.77 8.87 12.40
C LYS A 194 -19.45 10.01 11.65
N GLU A 195 -18.70 10.73 10.83
CA GLU A 195 -19.20 11.90 10.08
C GLU A 195 -20.02 11.49 8.84
N GLU A 196 -19.62 10.41 8.16
CA GLU A 196 -20.27 9.94 6.93
C GLU A 196 -21.46 9.00 7.19
N THR A 197 -21.52 8.36 8.37
CA THR A 197 -22.61 7.43 8.71
C THR A 197 -23.66 8.08 9.60
N LYS A 198 -24.94 7.81 9.33
CA LYS A 198 -26.04 8.20 10.25
C LYS A 198 -26.00 7.43 11.55
N ARG A 199 -25.48 6.20 11.51
CA ARG A 199 -25.31 5.30 12.64
C ARG A 199 -24.01 4.52 12.41
N PHE A 200 -23.16 4.48 13.42
CA PHE A 200 -21.93 3.71 13.37
C PHE A 200 -22.24 2.23 13.10
N PRO A 201 -21.41 1.51 12.31
CA PRO A 201 -21.60 0.09 12.06
C PRO A 201 -21.73 -0.75 13.34
N GLU A 202 -22.78 -1.58 13.40
CA GLU A 202 -23.03 -2.49 14.52
C GLU A 202 -23.25 -3.91 13.99
N PHE A 203 -22.47 -4.87 14.50
CA PHE A 203 -22.57 -6.28 14.11
C PHE A 203 -21.88 -7.19 15.12
N SER A 204 -22.33 -8.45 15.16
CA SER A 204 -21.71 -9.50 15.97
C SER A 204 -20.68 -10.30 15.17
N LEU A 205 -19.59 -10.70 15.81
CA LEU A 205 -18.60 -11.63 15.30
C LEU A 205 -18.55 -12.87 16.20
N ASP A 206 -18.40 -14.05 15.62
CA ASP A 206 -18.08 -15.27 16.36
C ASP A 206 -16.56 -15.45 16.40
N VAL A 207 -15.96 -15.45 17.59
CA VAL A 207 -14.52 -15.57 17.80
C VAL A 207 -14.28 -16.77 18.71
N ASP A 208 -13.90 -17.90 18.09
CA ASP A 208 -13.66 -19.18 18.78
C ASP A 208 -14.83 -19.61 19.71
N GLY A 209 -16.08 -19.40 19.25
CA GLY A 209 -17.30 -19.75 19.98
C GLY A 209 -17.81 -18.68 20.95
N GLN A 210 -17.17 -17.50 20.97
CA GLN A 210 -17.60 -16.34 21.75
C GLN A 210 -18.13 -15.23 20.85
N THR A 211 -19.31 -14.70 21.16
CA THR A 211 -19.86 -13.55 20.45
C THR A 211 -19.18 -12.26 20.91
N VAL A 212 -18.61 -11.52 19.95
CA VAL A 212 -18.08 -10.17 20.14
C VAL A 212 -18.98 -9.18 19.42
N GLU A 213 -19.57 -8.25 20.18
CA GLU A 213 -20.37 -7.16 19.62
C GLU A 213 -19.47 -6.00 19.21
N VAL A 214 -19.37 -5.77 17.90
CA VAL A 214 -18.63 -4.65 17.33
C VAL A 214 -19.59 -3.48 17.15
N ASN A 215 -19.31 -2.39 17.85
CA ASN A 215 -20.02 -1.12 17.78
C ASN A 215 -19.03 0.03 18.03
N GLU A 216 -19.52 1.27 18.03
CA GLU A 216 -18.69 2.46 18.25
C GLU A 216 -17.86 2.36 19.55
N GLN A 217 -18.50 1.98 20.66
CA GLN A 217 -17.85 1.89 21.96
C GLN A 217 -16.73 0.85 21.94
N CYS A 218 -16.99 -0.32 21.35
CA CYS A 218 -15.99 -1.37 21.18
C CYS A 218 -14.77 -0.86 20.37
N ILE A 219 -14.99 -0.24 19.21
CA ILE A 219 -13.90 0.26 18.36
C ILE A 219 -13.10 1.38 19.06
N MET A 220 -13.76 2.26 19.81
CA MET A 220 -13.09 3.32 20.57
C MET A 220 -12.27 2.76 21.74
N SER A 221 -12.79 1.78 22.49
CA SER A 221 -12.04 1.11 23.56
C SER A 221 -10.81 0.37 23.01
N GLU A 222 -10.95 -0.33 21.88
CA GLU A 222 -9.83 -1.05 21.26
C GLU A 222 -8.80 -0.10 20.62
N LEU A 223 -9.22 1.07 20.12
CA LEU A 223 -8.29 2.14 19.71
C LEU A 223 -7.40 2.58 20.88
N GLU A 224 -7.97 2.76 22.07
CA GLU A 224 -7.21 3.18 23.24
C GLU A 224 -6.21 2.11 23.70
N LEU A 225 -6.63 0.83 23.71
CA LEU A 225 -5.73 -0.30 23.95
C LEU A 225 -4.54 -0.30 22.97
N VAL A 226 -4.82 -0.09 21.68
CA VAL A 226 -3.80 0.01 20.63
C VAL A 226 -2.88 1.19 20.86
N ARG A 227 -3.40 2.37 21.23
CA ARG A 227 -2.57 3.56 21.53
C ARG A 227 -1.63 3.29 22.70
N GLN A 228 -2.12 2.67 23.77
CA GLN A 228 -1.30 2.32 24.94
C GLN A 228 -0.19 1.33 24.57
N PHE A 229 -0.50 0.31 23.77
CA PHE A 229 0.49 -0.62 23.25
C PHE A 229 1.55 0.08 22.40
N MET A 230 1.11 0.90 21.45
CA MET A 230 2.01 1.64 20.56
C MET A 230 2.92 2.63 21.33
N ASN A 231 2.47 3.14 22.48
CA ASN A 231 3.28 4.03 23.32
C ASN A 231 4.24 3.30 24.28
N SER A 232 4.09 1.98 24.44
CA SER A 232 4.87 1.17 25.40
C SER A 232 5.74 0.09 24.75
N THR A 233 5.63 -0.09 23.43
CA THR A 233 6.41 -1.08 22.70
C THR A 233 7.88 -0.66 22.56
N ASP A 234 8.79 -1.61 22.80
CA ASP A 234 10.24 -1.44 22.57
C ASP A 234 10.67 -1.80 21.14
N SER A 235 9.72 -2.09 20.23
CA SER A 235 10.03 -2.35 18.82
C SER A 235 10.78 -1.14 18.24
N PRO A 236 11.90 -1.33 17.52
CA PRO A 236 12.61 -0.23 16.88
C PRO A 236 11.74 0.52 15.87
N VAL A 237 11.80 1.85 15.91
CA VAL A 237 11.21 2.74 14.90
C VAL A 237 12.15 2.82 13.69
N VAL A 238 11.64 2.47 12.51
CA VAL A 238 12.37 2.44 11.24
C VAL A 238 11.47 2.98 10.12
N PHE A 239 12.03 3.23 8.94
CA PHE A 239 11.20 3.54 7.78
C PHE A 239 10.54 2.26 7.25
N CYS A 240 9.21 2.19 7.32
CA CYS A 240 8.40 1.03 6.95
C CYS A 240 7.62 1.30 5.67
N HIS A 241 7.30 0.22 4.94
CA HIS A 241 6.35 0.26 3.82
C HIS A 241 4.90 0.35 4.30
N ASN A 242 4.57 -0.38 5.37
CA ASN A 242 3.25 -0.49 6.03
C ASN A 242 2.17 -1.25 5.24
N ASP A 243 2.38 -1.52 3.95
CA ASP A 243 1.38 -2.17 3.07
C ASP A 243 1.99 -3.24 2.12
N LEU A 244 2.80 -4.17 2.65
CA LEU A 244 3.49 -5.20 1.85
C LEU A 244 2.65 -6.47 1.62
N HIS A 245 1.60 -6.34 0.81
CA HIS A 245 0.85 -7.47 0.24
C HIS A 245 1.46 -7.93 -1.11
N GLN A 246 1.01 -9.08 -1.64
CA GLN A 246 1.54 -9.70 -2.87
C GLN A 246 1.50 -8.78 -4.11
N GLY A 247 0.53 -7.88 -4.18
CA GLY A 247 0.37 -6.92 -5.29
C GLY A 247 1.47 -5.85 -5.32
N ASN A 248 2.02 -5.50 -4.15
CA ASN A 248 3.06 -4.49 -4.00
C ASN A 248 4.48 -5.08 -4.09
N ILE A 249 4.60 -6.37 -4.38
CA ILE A 249 5.88 -7.07 -4.55
C ILE A 249 5.96 -7.59 -5.98
N LEU A 250 6.80 -6.94 -6.78
CA LEU A 250 7.05 -7.32 -8.15
C LEU A 250 8.16 -8.38 -8.24
N LEU A 251 7.96 -9.37 -9.09
CA LEU A 251 8.98 -10.33 -9.51
C LEU A 251 9.44 -9.99 -10.94
N PRO A 252 10.63 -9.39 -11.11
CA PRO A 252 11.18 -9.09 -12.43
C PRO A 252 11.34 -10.35 -13.29
N GLU A 253 11.09 -10.25 -14.60
CA GLU A 253 11.19 -11.39 -15.55
C GLU A 253 12.54 -12.12 -15.43
N GLU A 254 13.63 -11.36 -15.35
CA GLU A 254 15.00 -11.87 -15.18
C GLU A 254 15.26 -12.62 -13.86
N SER A 255 14.41 -12.38 -12.85
CA SER A 255 14.49 -13.03 -11.54
C SER A 255 13.58 -14.25 -11.42
N GLN A 256 12.68 -14.52 -12.37
CA GLN A 256 11.66 -15.57 -12.25
C GLN A 256 12.26 -16.98 -12.09
N ALA A 257 13.38 -17.28 -12.76
CA ALA A 257 13.97 -18.62 -12.74
C ALA A 257 14.66 -19.00 -11.41
N ARG A 258 15.10 -18.02 -10.60
CA ARG A 258 15.89 -18.28 -9.37
C ARG A 258 15.53 -17.38 -8.18
N CYS A 259 14.52 -16.53 -8.30
CA CYS A 259 14.20 -15.43 -7.37
C CYS A 259 15.46 -14.74 -6.86
N LYS A 260 16.18 -14.07 -7.78
CA LYS A 260 17.41 -13.34 -7.42
C LYS A 260 17.07 -12.08 -6.64
N ASP A 261 16.03 -11.37 -7.05
CA ASP A 261 15.54 -10.16 -6.40
C ASP A 261 14.02 -10.02 -6.53
N VAL A 262 13.45 -9.17 -5.69
CA VAL A 262 12.07 -8.67 -5.76
C VAL A 262 12.11 -7.15 -5.77
N VAL A 263 11.06 -6.48 -6.22
CA VAL A 263 10.97 -5.02 -6.15
C VAL A 263 9.71 -4.62 -5.41
N PHE A 264 9.85 -3.80 -4.38
CA PHE A 264 8.70 -3.21 -3.69
C PHE A 264 8.24 -1.97 -4.43
N ILE A 265 6.94 -1.79 -4.53
CA ILE A 265 6.29 -0.63 -5.15
C ILE A 265 5.15 -0.15 -4.26
N ASP A 266 4.60 1.01 -4.61
CA ASP A 266 3.43 1.60 -3.93
C ASP A 266 3.64 1.95 -2.45
N PHE A 267 4.57 2.89 -2.24
CA PHE A 267 4.94 3.42 -0.92
C PHE A 267 3.91 4.43 -0.38
N GLU A 268 2.64 4.33 -0.75
CA GLU A 268 1.58 5.29 -0.39
C GLU A 268 1.34 5.40 1.13
N TYR A 269 1.50 4.28 1.85
CA TYR A 269 1.34 4.18 3.30
C TYR A 269 2.67 4.27 4.06
N SER A 270 3.79 4.48 3.35
CA SER A 270 5.12 4.40 3.95
C SER A 270 5.43 5.59 4.86
N GLY A 271 6.26 5.34 5.87
CA GLY A 271 6.60 6.31 6.90
C GLY A 271 7.42 5.68 8.01
N TYR A 272 7.89 6.48 8.98
CA TYR A 272 8.51 5.90 10.17
C TYR A 272 7.44 5.23 11.03
N ASN A 273 7.68 3.98 11.37
CA ASN A 273 6.79 3.15 12.17
C ASN A 273 7.62 2.06 12.87
N TYR A 274 6.98 1.26 13.72
CA TYR A 274 7.60 0.10 14.33
C TYR A 274 7.90 -0.98 13.29
N ARG A 275 9.14 -1.48 13.23
CA ARG A 275 9.53 -2.55 12.29
C ARG A 275 8.63 -3.79 12.40
N ALA A 276 8.18 -4.08 13.62
CA ALA A 276 7.31 -5.20 13.91
C ALA A 276 5.93 -5.07 13.25
N PHE A 277 5.43 -3.84 13.05
CA PHE A 277 4.19 -3.60 12.32
C PHE A 277 4.34 -4.03 10.85
N ASP A 278 5.41 -3.64 10.17
CA ASP A 278 5.60 -3.94 8.74
C ASP A 278 5.76 -5.45 8.50
N ILE A 279 6.50 -6.12 9.40
CA ILE A 279 6.69 -7.58 9.35
C ILE A 279 5.37 -8.31 9.67
N ALA A 280 4.67 -7.91 10.74
CA ALA A 280 3.38 -8.51 11.11
C ALA A 280 2.33 -8.32 10.03
N ASN A 281 2.31 -7.14 9.38
CA ASN A 281 1.43 -6.87 8.25
C ASN A 281 1.73 -7.86 7.13
N HIS A 282 2.99 -7.96 6.72
CA HIS A 282 3.40 -8.88 5.66
C HIS A 282 3.02 -10.34 5.95
N PHE A 283 3.16 -10.80 7.20
CA PHE A 283 2.73 -12.15 7.59
C PHE A 283 1.22 -12.35 7.54
N ASN A 284 0.44 -11.33 7.93
CA ASN A 284 -1.01 -11.40 7.76
C ASN A 284 -1.40 -11.52 6.28
N GLU A 285 -0.70 -10.82 5.39
CA GLU A 285 -0.96 -10.86 3.94
C GLU A 285 -0.71 -12.23 3.28
N TRP A 286 -0.10 -13.19 3.98
CA TRP A 286 -0.02 -14.58 3.49
C TRP A 286 -1.39 -15.28 3.50
N MET A 287 -2.33 -14.79 4.32
CA MET A 287 -3.68 -15.35 4.42
C MET A 287 -4.64 -14.78 3.38
N PHE A 288 -4.36 -13.61 2.79
CA PHE A 288 -5.30 -12.88 1.96
C PHE A 288 -4.92 -12.97 0.47
N ASP A 289 -5.79 -13.59 -0.33
CA ASP A 289 -5.67 -13.57 -1.77
C ASP A 289 -6.68 -12.60 -2.40
N TYR A 290 -6.17 -11.56 -3.04
CA TYR A 290 -6.97 -10.54 -3.73
C TYR A 290 -7.11 -10.79 -5.23
N ALA A 291 -6.48 -11.84 -5.78
CA ALA A 291 -6.56 -12.19 -7.20
C ALA A 291 -7.89 -12.91 -7.55
N VAL A 292 -9.00 -12.39 -7.05
CA VAL A 292 -10.33 -13.02 -7.11
C VAL A 292 -11.28 -12.08 -7.85
N SER A 293 -11.76 -12.52 -9.01
CA SER A 293 -12.64 -11.72 -9.87
C SER A 293 -14.11 -11.74 -9.46
N THR A 294 -14.49 -12.58 -8.49
CA THR A 294 -15.86 -12.71 -8.00
C THR A 294 -16.00 -12.08 -6.61
N PRO A 295 -17.16 -11.49 -6.26
CA PRO A 295 -17.42 -11.02 -4.91
C PRO A 295 -17.11 -12.09 -3.84
N PRO A 296 -16.55 -11.72 -2.69
CA PRO A 296 -16.27 -10.35 -2.24
C PRO A 296 -14.96 -9.75 -2.79
N GLY A 297 -14.32 -10.37 -3.79
CA GLY A 297 -13.07 -9.87 -4.38
C GLY A 297 -11.81 -10.31 -3.63
N PHE A 298 -11.95 -11.21 -2.64
CA PHE A 298 -10.84 -11.82 -1.93
C PHE A 298 -11.22 -13.21 -1.37
N VAL A 299 -10.21 -14.01 -1.05
CA VAL A 299 -10.32 -15.26 -0.27
C VAL A 299 -9.36 -15.20 0.90
N VAL A 300 -9.76 -15.76 2.04
CA VAL A 300 -8.92 -15.84 3.25
C VAL A 300 -8.68 -17.29 3.63
N SER A 301 -7.43 -17.62 3.94
CA SER A 301 -7.04 -18.94 4.41
C SER A 301 -6.14 -18.80 5.64
N SER A 302 -6.70 -18.99 6.84
CA SER A 302 -5.96 -18.87 8.11
C SER A 302 -4.78 -19.83 8.18
N ASP A 303 -4.87 -20.99 7.53
CA ASP A 303 -3.82 -22.01 7.50
C ASP A 303 -2.57 -21.55 6.74
N HIS A 304 -2.65 -20.46 5.96
CA HIS A 304 -1.51 -19.87 5.28
C HIS A 304 -0.71 -18.87 6.13
N PHE A 305 -1.17 -18.54 7.34
CA PHE A 305 -0.35 -17.73 8.26
C PHE A 305 1.00 -18.44 8.48
N PRO A 306 2.13 -17.73 8.40
CA PRO A 306 3.44 -18.38 8.48
C PRO A 306 3.63 -19.10 9.81
N SER A 307 3.97 -20.39 9.74
CA SER A 307 4.39 -21.16 10.91
C SER A 307 5.61 -20.53 11.58
N GLU A 308 5.87 -20.88 12.85
CA GLU A 308 7.06 -20.41 13.57
C GLU A 308 8.36 -20.66 12.80
N SER A 309 8.49 -21.81 12.13
CA SER A 309 9.67 -22.11 11.31
C SER A 309 9.78 -21.18 10.09
N SER A 310 8.67 -20.86 9.42
CA SER A 310 8.63 -19.92 8.31
C SER A 310 8.93 -18.48 8.76
N GLN A 311 8.42 -18.06 9.91
CA GLN A 311 8.74 -16.75 10.49
C GLN A 311 10.22 -16.65 10.86
N LYS A 312 10.78 -17.69 11.51
CA LYS A 312 12.21 -17.74 11.84
C LYS A 312 13.10 -17.77 10.59
N LEU A 313 12.66 -18.40 9.51
CA LEU A 313 13.35 -18.31 8.21
C LEU A 313 13.35 -16.87 7.69
N PHE A 314 12.20 -16.19 7.72
CA PHE A 314 12.10 -14.77 7.33
C PHE A 314 13.03 -13.89 8.18
N PHE A 315 12.97 -14.01 9.50
CA PHE A 315 13.85 -13.28 10.43
C PHE A 315 15.33 -13.55 10.17
N SER A 316 15.70 -14.78 9.80
CA SER A 316 17.09 -15.10 9.47
C SER A 316 17.59 -14.34 8.23
N GLY A 317 16.74 -14.17 7.20
CA GLY A 317 17.06 -13.38 6.03
C GLY A 317 17.15 -11.89 6.37
N TYR A 318 16.20 -11.39 7.15
CA TYR A 318 16.16 -10.01 7.63
C TYR A 318 17.42 -9.66 8.45
N LEU A 319 17.75 -10.44 9.47
CA LEU A 319 18.93 -10.22 10.33
C LEU A 319 20.24 -10.35 9.56
N LYS A 320 20.35 -11.32 8.65
CA LYS A 320 21.55 -11.50 7.81
C LYS A 320 21.81 -10.28 6.94
N GLU A 321 20.76 -9.71 6.33
CA GLU A 321 20.90 -8.49 5.54
C GLU A 321 21.35 -7.29 6.39
N LEU A 322 20.85 -7.19 7.62
CA LEU A 322 21.28 -6.19 8.59
C LEU A 322 22.68 -6.45 9.18
N GLN A 323 23.35 -7.52 8.75
CA GLN A 323 24.63 -7.97 9.30
C GLN A 323 24.59 -8.19 10.82
N ARG A 324 23.46 -8.70 11.32
CA ARG A 324 23.24 -9.04 12.72
C ARG A 324 23.42 -10.56 12.94
N PRO A 325 23.75 -11.00 14.17
CA PRO A 325 23.82 -12.42 14.48
C PRO A 325 22.51 -13.12 14.19
N VAL A 326 22.59 -14.33 13.63
CA VAL A 326 21.44 -15.22 13.37
C VAL A 326 21.61 -16.44 14.26
N ASN A 327 20.92 -16.46 15.40
CA ASN A 327 20.97 -17.54 16.39
C ASN A 327 19.60 -17.69 17.08
N GLY A 328 19.45 -18.71 17.93
CA GLY A 328 18.19 -19.01 18.60
C GLY A 328 17.60 -17.81 19.34
N ASP A 329 18.43 -17.09 20.11
CA ASP A 329 17.99 -15.97 20.96
C ASP A 329 17.50 -14.77 20.13
N THR A 330 18.27 -14.37 19.11
CA THR A 330 17.91 -13.25 18.23
C THR A 330 16.66 -13.52 17.41
N LEU A 331 16.48 -14.77 16.94
CA LEU A 331 15.28 -15.20 16.24
C LEU A 331 14.07 -15.25 17.18
N GLN A 332 14.25 -15.70 18.41
CA GLN A 332 13.19 -15.73 19.40
C GLN A 332 12.76 -14.34 19.84
N ALA A 333 13.71 -13.40 19.98
CA ALA A 333 13.41 -12.01 20.30
C ALA A 333 12.53 -11.35 19.22
N LEU A 334 12.88 -11.52 17.93
CA LEU A 334 12.03 -11.02 16.83
C LEU A 334 10.66 -11.69 16.78
N TYR A 335 10.60 -13.00 17.05
CA TYR A 335 9.33 -13.72 17.10
C TYR A 335 8.39 -13.14 18.17
N THR A 336 8.90 -12.90 19.38
CA THR A 336 8.12 -12.28 20.47
C THR A 336 7.75 -10.83 20.15
N GLU A 337 8.68 -10.05 19.57
CA GLU A 337 8.45 -8.66 19.18
C GLU A 337 7.30 -8.51 18.17
N VAL A 338 7.26 -9.38 17.15
CA VAL A 338 6.28 -9.32 16.06
C VAL A 338 4.89 -9.81 16.50
N ALA A 339 4.81 -10.75 17.45
CA ALA A 339 3.57 -11.41 17.84
C ALA A 339 2.44 -10.45 18.22
N SER A 340 2.72 -9.43 19.06
CA SER A 340 1.72 -8.46 19.50
C SER A 340 1.29 -7.46 18.41
N PHE A 341 2.04 -7.36 17.31
CA PHE A 341 1.67 -6.52 16.16
C PHE A 341 0.73 -7.24 15.19
N VAL A 342 0.67 -8.57 15.20
CA VAL A 342 -0.23 -9.37 14.33
C VAL A 342 -1.71 -8.98 14.49
N PRO A 343 -2.29 -8.90 15.70
CA PRO A 343 -3.65 -8.36 15.85
C PRO A 343 -3.73 -6.88 15.46
N LEU A 344 -2.73 -6.06 15.78
CA LEU A 344 -2.75 -4.63 15.50
C LEU A 344 -2.94 -4.33 14.00
N THR A 345 -2.24 -5.03 13.10
CA THR A 345 -2.42 -4.77 11.66
C THR A 345 -3.81 -5.22 11.17
N ASN A 346 -4.38 -6.27 11.77
CA ASN A 346 -5.75 -6.69 11.50
C ASN A 346 -6.76 -5.61 11.94
N PHE A 347 -6.58 -5.01 13.13
CA PHE A 347 -7.41 -3.89 13.57
C PHE A 347 -7.30 -2.68 12.64
N PHE A 348 -6.07 -2.32 12.26
CA PHE A 348 -5.77 -1.22 11.35
C PHE A 348 -6.56 -1.32 10.04
N TRP A 349 -6.44 -2.46 9.36
CA TRP A 349 -7.11 -2.70 8.08
C TRP A 349 -8.61 -3.00 8.23
N GLY A 350 -9.04 -3.53 9.37
CA GLY A 350 -10.46 -3.72 9.69
C GLY A 350 -11.20 -2.37 9.79
N VAL A 351 -10.63 -1.41 10.53
CA VAL A 351 -11.18 -0.05 10.65
C VAL A 351 -11.12 0.69 9.31
N TRP A 352 -10.01 0.57 8.57
CA TRP A 352 -9.91 1.11 7.21
C TRP A 352 -11.05 0.60 6.33
N ALA A 353 -11.35 -0.70 6.39
CA ALA A 353 -12.36 -1.33 5.57
C ALA A 353 -13.79 -0.94 5.97
N LEU A 354 -14.06 -0.74 7.27
CA LEU A 354 -15.34 -0.17 7.72
C LEU A 354 -15.58 1.21 7.10
N LEU A 355 -14.55 2.06 7.05
CA LEU A 355 -14.65 3.34 6.36
C LEU A 355 -14.84 3.16 4.84
N GLN A 356 -14.02 2.32 4.20
CA GLN A 356 -14.10 2.12 2.75
C GLN A 356 -15.46 1.57 2.30
N PHE A 357 -16.11 0.75 3.12
CA PHE A 357 -17.46 0.27 2.82
C PHE A 357 -18.46 1.43 2.61
N GLU A 358 -18.30 2.53 3.35
CA GLU A 358 -19.20 3.68 3.27
C GLU A 358 -18.82 4.65 2.15
N VAL A 359 -17.51 4.83 1.89
CA VAL A 359 -17.03 5.93 1.02
C VAL A 359 -16.42 5.48 -0.31
N SER A 360 -16.06 4.21 -0.46
CA SER A 360 -15.32 3.74 -1.62
C SER A 360 -16.24 3.38 -2.78
N PRO A 361 -16.00 3.89 -4.01
CA PRO A 361 -16.77 3.52 -5.19
C PRO A 361 -16.34 2.17 -5.81
N VAL A 362 -15.50 1.41 -5.11
CA VAL A 362 -14.79 0.26 -5.65
C VAL A 362 -15.57 -1.01 -5.41
N ASP A 363 -15.68 -1.84 -6.45
CA ASP A 363 -16.35 -3.13 -6.38
C ASP A 363 -15.47 -4.16 -5.64
N PHE A 364 -15.40 -4.01 -4.33
CA PHE A 364 -14.71 -4.89 -3.39
C PHE A 364 -15.57 -5.04 -2.14
N GLY A 365 -15.65 -6.25 -1.59
CA GLY A 365 -16.46 -6.58 -0.42
C GLY A 365 -15.86 -6.05 0.88
N PHE A 366 -15.76 -4.72 1.03
CA PHE A 366 -15.16 -4.05 2.18
C PHE A 366 -15.81 -4.45 3.51
N TRP A 367 -17.13 -4.68 3.53
CA TRP A 367 -17.84 -5.13 4.72
C TRP A 367 -17.39 -6.52 5.20
N ASP A 368 -17.33 -7.48 4.27
CA ASP A 368 -16.86 -8.84 4.57
C ASP A 368 -15.38 -8.83 4.97
N PHE A 369 -14.58 -7.99 4.29
CA PHE A 369 -13.17 -7.81 4.61
C PHE A 369 -12.98 -7.23 6.02
N ALA A 370 -13.74 -6.20 6.38
CA ALA A 370 -13.73 -5.61 7.72
C ALA A 370 -14.06 -6.65 8.80
N LYS A 371 -15.11 -7.46 8.59
CA LYS A 371 -15.50 -8.53 9.51
C LYS A 371 -14.40 -9.55 9.71
N VAL A 372 -13.79 -10.05 8.64
CA VAL A 372 -12.71 -11.06 8.74
C VAL A 372 -11.48 -10.48 9.44
N ARG A 373 -11.04 -9.27 9.08
CA ARG A 373 -9.90 -8.61 9.74
C ARG A 373 -10.18 -8.39 11.23
N LEU A 374 -11.36 -7.90 11.59
CA LEU A 374 -11.73 -7.69 13.00
C LEU A 374 -11.88 -9.00 13.77
N GLN A 375 -12.39 -10.07 13.15
CA GLN A 375 -12.44 -11.40 13.75
C GLN A 375 -11.02 -11.91 14.08
N LEU A 376 -10.07 -11.75 13.16
CA LEU A 376 -8.65 -12.10 13.37
C LEU A 376 -8.00 -11.22 14.45
N TYR A 377 -8.37 -9.94 14.53
CA TYR A 377 -7.95 -9.05 15.61
C TYR A 377 -8.43 -9.57 16.96
N PHE A 378 -9.74 -9.77 17.16
CA PHE A 378 -10.30 -10.21 18.44
C PHE A 378 -9.81 -11.60 18.85
N LYS A 379 -9.55 -12.49 17.89
CA LYS A 379 -8.93 -13.80 18.16
C LYS A 379 -7.55 -13.68 18.81
N ASN A 380 -6.76 -12.70 18.37
CA ASN A 380 -5.35 -12.56 18.76
C ASN A 380 -5.07 -11.37 19.70
N ARG A 381 -6.06 -10.52 20.02
CA ARG A 381 -5.91 -9.29 20.82
C ARG A 381 -5.27 -9.50 22.18
N GLN A 382 -5.45 -10.69 22.76
CA GLN A 382 -4.86 -11.09 24.04
C GLN A 382 -3.33 -11.01 24.06
N THR A 383 -2.65 -11.10 22.91
CA THR A 383 -1.19 -10.89 22.81
C THR A 383 -0.77 -9.44 23.06
N ILE A 384 -1.61 -8.46 22.72
CA ILE A 384 -1.42 -7.04 23.08
C ILE A 384 -1.62 -6.88 24.59
N SER A 385 -2.71 -7.42 25.13
CA SER A 385 -3.00 -7.34 26.56
C SER A 385 -1.93 -8.00 27.42
N ALA A 386 -1.39 -9.15 26.99
CA ALA A 386 -0.30 -9.85 27.67
C ALA A 386 0.98 -8.99 27.69
N TYR A 387 1.34 -8.37 26.55
CA TYR A 387 2.48 -7.46 26.47
C TYR A 387 2.35 -6.29 27.45
N LEU A 388 1.19 -5.65 27.49
CA LEU A 388 0.93 -4.52 28.40
C LEU A 388 1.00 -4.94 29.87
N LYS A 389 0.45 -6.11 30.23
CA LYS A 389 0.53 -6.63 31.60
C LYS A 389 1.96 -6.85 32.06
N ASP A 390 2.79 -7.44 31.20
CA ASP A 390 4.21 -7.68 31.48
C ASP A 390 4.97 -6.34 31.62
N THR A 391 4.75 -5.41 30.69
CA THR A 391 5.39 -4.09 30.66
C THR A 391 5.09 -3.28 31.92
N TYR A 392 3.84 -3.25 32.35
CA TYR A 392 3.43 -2.51 33.55
C TYR A 392 3.58 -3.30 34.85
N LYS A 393 4.09 -4.55 34.80
CA LYS A 393 4.21 -5.47 35.95
C LYS A 393 2.90 -5.59 36.74
N LEU A 394 1.76 -5.53 36.05
CA LEU A 394 0.45 -5.68 36.68
C LEU A 394 0.28 -7.15 37.04
N GLY A 395 0.32 -7.43 38.35
CA GLY A 395 0.12 -8.77 38.90
C GLY A 395 -1.18 -9.40 38.38
N VAL A 396 -1.10 -10.68 38.07
CA VAL A 396 -2.25 -11.51 37.73
C VAL A 396 -3.19 -11.52 38.95
N ASP A 397 -4.43 -11.08 38.75
CA ASP A 397 -5.55 -11.00 39.72
C ASP A 397 -5.69 -9.74 40.59
N GLU A 398 -5.67 -8.54 40.00
CA GLU A 398 -6.28 -7.35 40.65
C GLU A 398 -7.26 -6.59 39.74
N PRO A 399 -8.38 -6.05 40.30
CA PRO A 399 -9.53 -5.46 39.58
C PRO A 399 -9.25 -4.15 38.83
N GLY A 400 -8.00 -3.88 38.43
CA GLY A 400 -7.60 -2.71 37.65
C GLY A 400 -7.61 -2.91 36.13
N VAL A 401 -7.62 -4.15 35.62
CA VAL A 401 -7.65 -4.38 34.16
C VAL A 401 -9.06 -4.13 33.59
N HIS A 402 -10.11 -4.27 34.40
CA HIS A 402 -11.48 -3.91 34.00
C HIS A 402 -11.71 -2.38 34.01
N CYS A 403 -11.03 -1.62 34.87
CA CYS A 403 -11.11 -0.15 34.88
C CYS A 403 -10.38 0.52 33.71
N LEU A 404 -9.56 -0.19 32.94
CA LEU A 404 -8.88 0.33 31.75
C LEU A 404 -9.73 0.18 30.46
N ILE A 405 -10.96 -0.33 30.56
CA ILE A 405 -11.83 -0.65 29.41
C ILE A 405 -13.20 0.07 29.45
N GLU A 406 -13.58 0.76 30.54
CA GLU A 406 -14.81 1.57 30.55
C GLU A 406 -14.53 3.02 30.09
N PRO A 407 -15.35 3.59 29.19
CA PRO A 407 -15.31 5.02 28.92
C PRO A 407 -15.74 5.76 30.19
N ASP A 408 -15.05 6.85 30.53
CA ASP A 408 -15.55 7.79 31.53
C ASP A 408 -17.05 8.07 31.26
N PRO A 409 -17.93 7.99 32.26
CA PRO A 409 -19.32 8.35 32.07
C PRO A 409 -19.37 9.79 31.58
N ILE A 410 -20.00 9.98 30.42
CA ILE A 410 -20.30 11.29 29.86
C ILE A 410 -20.95 12.11 30.98
N ALA A 411 -20.24 13.11 31.47
CA ALA A 411 -20.80 14.09 32.37
C ALA A 411 -21.94 14.79 31.62
N THR A 412 -23.14 14.63 32.17
CA THR A 412 -24.43 15.17 31.71
C THR A 412 -24.39 16.66 31.42
#